data_AF-A0A2E6HW64-F1
#
_entry.id   AF-A0A2E6HW64-F1
#
_cell.length_a   1.000
_cell.length_b   1.000
_cell.length_c   1.000
_cell.angle_alpha   90.00
_cell.angle_beta   90.00
_cell.angle_gamma   90.00
#
_symmetry.space_group_name_H-M   'P 1'
#
loop_
_entity.id
_entity.type
_entity.pdbx_description
1 polymer ?
#
loop_
_entity_poly.entity_id
_entity_poly.type
_entity_poly.pdbx_seq_one_letter_code
_entity_poly.pdbx_strand_id
1 'polypeptide(L)'
;MGTTGFGGKVTVKELIDFHLSIQQPGALIGFSELYADRIDELKQAIQDHYGSQGAWLALSEDTELPDPIQSRASKLVRLYDDWKEQR
;
A
#
# COMPACT_ATOMS: atom_id res chain seq x y z
N MET A 1 -30.45 6.54 1.27
CA MET A 1 -29.31 7.05 0.49
C MET A 1 -28.06 6.81 1.34
N GLY A 2 -27.31 5.76 1.02
CA GLY A 2 -26.17 5.32 1.82
C GLY A 2 -24.97 6.23 1.57
N THR A 3 -24.57 6.98 2.59
CA THR A 3 -23.25 7.60 2.65
C THR A 3 -22.25 6.49 2.96
N THR A 4 -21.76 5.80 1.93
CA THR A 4 -20.59 4.93 2.08
C THR A 4 -19.40 5.86 2.27
N GLY A 5 -19.17 6.26 3.52
CA GLY A 5 -17.94 6.92 3.91
C GLY A 5 -16.78 6.02 3.51
N PHE A 6 -15.78 6.60 2.87
CA PHE A 6 -14.46 6.01 2.74
C PHE A 6 -13.84 5.87 4.16
N GLY A 7 -14.35 4.90 4.91
CA GLY A 7 -13.77 4.32 6.12
C GLY A 7 -13.43 2.86 5.88
N GLY A 8 -13.03 2.54 4.64
CA GLY A 8 -12.60 1.21 4.24
C GLY A 8 -11.28 0.90 4.92
N LYS A 9 -11.32 -0.06 5.85
CA LYS A 9 -10.12 -0.60 6.50
C LYS A 9 -9.24 -1.24 5.42
N VAL A 10 -8.07 -0.67 5.17
CA VAL A 10 -7.06 -1.28 4.28
C VAL A 10 -6.62 -2.59 4.90
N THR A 11 -6.83 -3.67 4.18
CA THR A 11 -6.44 -5.02 4.59
C THR A 11 -5.08 -5.38 4.04
N VAL A 12 -4.51 -6.46 4.57
CA VAL A 12 -3.30 -7.10 4.03
C VAL A 12 -3.46 -7.35 2.54
N LYS A 13 -4.63 -7.79 2.07
CA LYS A 13 -4.93 -8.00 0.66
C LYS A 13 -4.62 -6.78 -0.21
N GLU A 14 -5.15 -5.61 0.14
CA GLU A 14 -4.93 -4.39 -0.65
C GLU A 14 -3.44 -4.00 -0.72
N LEU A 15 -2.71 -4.23 0.37
CA LEU A 15 -1.27 -4.01 0.41
C LEU A 15 -0.50 -5.04 -0.43
N ILE A 16 -0.95 -6.31 -0.48
CA ILE A 16 -0.38 -7.35 -1.36
C ILE A 16 -0.64 -6.98 -2.82
N ASP A 17 -1.88 -6.64 -3.17
CA ASP A 17 -2.28 -6.22 -4.53
C ASP A 17 -1.45 -5.02 -5.00
N PHE A 18 -1.29 -4.01 -4.13
CA PHE A 18 -0.41 -2.88 -4.40
C PHE A 18 1.04 -3.31 -4.59
N HIS A 19 1.57 -4.14 -3.68
CA HIS A 19 2.95 -4.64 -3.76
C HIS A 19 3.22 -5.42 -5.05
N LEU A 20 2.28 -6.27 -5.46
CA LEU A 20 2.36 -7.03 -6.70
C LEU A 20 2.24 -6.12 -7.92
N SER A 21 1.35 -5.12 -7.88
CA SER A 21 1.17 -4.14 -8.95
C SER A 21 2.44 -3.33 -9.20
N ILE A 22 3.13 -2.91 -8.13
CA ILE A 22 4.41 -2.24 -8.27
C ILE A 22 5.52 -3.21 -8.68
N GLN A 23 5.53 -4.48 -8.28
CA GLN A 23 6.60 -5.40 -8.70
C GLN A 23 6.57 -5.77 -10.20
N GLN A 24 5.51 -5.46 -10.96
CA GLN A 24 5.46 -5.80 -12.37
C GLN A 24 6.49 -4.99 -13.20
N PRO A 25 7.40 -5.67 -13.92
CA PRO A 25 8.40 -5.01 -14.75
C PRO A 25 7.70 -4.29 -15.92
N GLY A 26 7.65 -2.96 -15.84
CA GLY A 26 7.01 -2.08 -16.83
C GLY A 26 5.99 -1.11 -16.23
N ALA A 27 5.28 -1.51 -15.17
CA ALA A 27 4.26 -0.68 -14.51
C ALA A 27 4.86 0.37 -13.57
N LEU A 28 6.12 0.22 -13.16
CA LEU A 28 6.79 1.09 -12.19
C LEU A 28 7.68 2.18 -12.79
N ILE A 29 7.99 2.14 -14.09
CA ILE A 29 8.96 3.07 -14.70
C ILE A 29 8.44 4.49 -14.51
N GLY A 30 9.04 5.25 -13.60
CA GLY A 30 8.62 6.59 -13.17
C GLY A 30 7.88 6.66 -11.82
N PHE A 31 7.02 5.71 -11.45
CA PHE A 31 6.29 5.79 -10.16
C PHE A 31 7.21 5.53 -8.97
N SER A 32 8.02 4.48 -9.03
CA SER A 32 8.94 4.13 -7.93
C SER A 32 10.03 5.18 -7.75
N GLU A 33 10.36 5.94 -8.79
CA GLU A 33 11.32 7.05 -8.69
C GLU A 33 10.67 8.29 -8.07
N LEU A 34 9.43 8.63 -8.46
CA LEU A 34 8.70 9.79 -7.94
C LEU A 34 8.26 9.62 -6.48
N TYR A 35 7.96 8.38 -6.07
CA TYR A 35 7.41 8.08 -4.75
C TYR A 35 8.29 7.10 -3.96
N ALA A 36 9.58 7.03 -4.27
CA ALA A 36 10.57 6.19 -3.59
C ALA A 36 10.51 6.37 -2.06
N ASP A 37 10.55 7.62 -1.60
CA ASP A 37 10.47 7.96 -0.17
C ASP A 37 9.19 7.45 0.48
N ARG A 38 8.04 7.57 -0.20
CA ARG A 38 6.76 7.10 0.33
C ARG A 38 6.75 5.57 0.49
N ILE A 39 7.29 4.88 -0.52
CA ILE A 39 7.42 3.42 -0.49
C ILE A 39 8.34 3.00 0.65
N ASP A 40 9.44 3.72 0.87
CA ASP A 40 10.37 3.45 1.97
C ASP A 40 9.73 3.71 3.34
N GLU A 41 9.00 4.81 3.50
CA GLU A 41 8.22 5.11 4.73
C GLU A 41 7.22 4.00 5.06
N LEU A 42 6.56 3.43 4.05
CA LEU A 42 5.64 2.30 4.22
C LEU A 42 6.38 1.02 4.64
N LYS A 43 7.50 0.71 3.98
CA LYS A 43 8.35 -0.44 4.35
C LYS A 43 8.88 -0.32 5.77
N GLN A 44 9.31 0.88 6.16
CA GLN A 44 9.80 1.16 7.50
C GLN A 44 8.69 1.03 8.53
N ALA A 45 7.47 1.52 8.26
CA ALA A 45 6.32 1.34 9.15
C ALA A 45 5.94 -0.13 9.33
N ILE A 46 6.01 -0.92 8.25
CA ILE A 46 5.79 -2.38 8.30
C ILE A 46 6.87 -3.07 9.13
N GLN A 47 8.14 -2.71 8.92
CA GLN A 47 9.26 -3.27 9.66
C GLN A 47 9.22 -2.89 11.15
N ASP A 48 8.88 -1.66 11.48
CA ASP A 48 8.76 -1.17 12.86
C ASP A 48 7.65 -1.92 13.61
N HIS A 49 6.51 -2.14 12.95
CA HIS A 49 5.37 -2.80 13.58
C HIS A 49 5.51 -4.34 13.67
N TYR A 50 5.96 -4.99 12.60
CA TYR A 50 6.02 -6.45 12.51
C TYR A 50 7.42 -7.03 12.69
N GLY A 51 8.44 -6.20 12.91
CA GLY A 51 9.85 -6.60 13.04
C GLY A 51 10.52 -7.01 11.72
N SER A 52 9.77 -7.12 10.62
CA SER A 52 10.28 -7.50 9.30
C SER A 52 9.41 -6.95 8.18
N GLN A 53 10.04 -6.50 7.09
CA GLN A 53 9.36 -5.95 5.91
C GLN A 53 8.41 -6.94 5.22
N GLY A 54 8.55 -8.25 5.47
CA GLY A 54 7.73 -9.31 4.87
C GLY A 54 6.81 -10.03 5.84
N ALA A 55 6.81 -9.70 7.14
CA ALA A 55 6.03 -10.44 8.14
C ALA A 55 4.51 -10.32 7.93
N TRP A 56 4.06 -9.20 7.37
CA TRP A 56 2.66 -8.99 6.99
C TRP A 56 2.18 -9.92 5.85
N LEU A 57 3.07 -10.46 5.02
CA LEU A 57 2.74 -11.44 3.98
C LEU A 57 2.31 -12.79 4.58
N ALA A 58 2.68 -13.07 5.84
CA ALA A 58 2.27 -14.27 6.55
C ALA A 58 0.91 -14.12 7.25
N LEU A 59 0.33 -12.91 7.26
CA LEU A 59 -0.99 -12.66 7.82
C LEU A 59 -2.08 -13.04 6.81
N SER A 60 -3.28 -13.33 7.32
CA SER A 60 -4.43 -13.57 6.44
C SER A 60 -4.76 -12.30 5.65
N GLU A 61 -5.16 -12.45 4.39
CA GLU A 61 -5.50 -11.34 3.49
C GLU A 61 -6.60 -10.41 4.03
N ASP A 62 -7.55 -10.95 4.79
CA ASP A 62 -8.63 -10.19 5.45
C ASP A 62 -8.17 -9.48 6.74
N THR A 63 -6.91 -9.66 7.15
CA THR A 63 -6.36 -9.03 8.34
C THR A 63 -6.25 -7.54 8.12
N GLU A 64 -6.75 -6.76 9.07
CA GLU A 64 -6.63 -5.32 9.03
C GLU A 64 -5.20 -4.89 9.32
N LEU A 65 -4.68 -3.98 8.49
CA LEU A 65 -3.40 -3.36 8.78
C LEU A 65 -3.56 -2.36 9.93
N PRO A 66 -2.59 -2.25 10.83
CA PRO A 66 -2.61 -1.25 11.88
C PRO A 66 -2.64 0.16 11.28
N ASP A 67 -3.33 1.09 11.94
CA ASP A 67 -3.49 2.49 11.55
C ASP A 67 -2.28 3.16 10.87
N PRO A 68 -1.05 3.09 11.43
CA PRO A 68 0.11 3.73 10.81
C PRO A 68 0.47 3.15 9.43
N ILE A 69 0.25 1.86 9.21
CA ILE A 69 0.52 1.18 7.93
C ILE A 69 -0.66 1.43 6.99
N GLN A 70 -1.89 1.29 7.46
CA GLN A 70 -3.10 1.54 6.71
C GLN A 70 -3.16 2.96 6.12
N SER A 71 -2.82 3.99 6.91
CA SER A 71 -2.80 5.38 6.45
C SER A 71 -1.74 5.63 5.38
N ARG A 72 -0.60 4.95 5.45
CA ARG A 72 0.49 5.07 4.47
C ARG A 72 0.17 4.29 3.19
N ALA A 73 -0.33 3.07 3.34
CA ALA A 73 -0.74 2.20 2.24
C ALA A 73 -1.85 2.86 1.41
N SER A 74 -2.93 3.33 2.05
CA SER A 74 -4.03 4.02 1.35
C SER A 74 -3.58 5.25 0.57
N LYS A 75 -2.65 6.05 1.13
CA LYS A 75 -2.06 7.19 0.42
C LYS A 75 -1.27 6.76 -0.81
N LEU A 76 -0.44 5.73 -0.69
CA LEU A 76 0.35 5.19 -1.79
C LEU A 76 -0.51 4.59 -2.90
N VAL A 77 -1.52 3.79 -2.54
CA VAL A 77 -2.50 3.24 -3.49
C VAL A 77 -3.18 4.36 -4.25
N ARG A 78 -3.66 5.40 -3.55
CA ARG A 78 -4.30 6.54 -4.20
C ARG A 78 -3.36 7.30 -5.15
N LEU A 79 -2.11 7.51 -4.74
CA LEU A 79 -1.09 8.12 -5.60
C LEU A 79 -0.80 7.27 -6.84
N TYR A 80 -0.81 5.94 -6.68
CA TYR A 80 -0.61 5.01 -7.79
C TYR A 80 -1.79 4.98 -8.76
N ASP A 81 -3.03 5.03 -8.27
CA ASP A 81 -4.21 5.18 -9.12
C ASP A 81 -4.21 6.50 -9.87
N ASP A 82 -3.95 7.62 -9.19
CA ASP A 82 -3.84 8.94 -9.83
C ASP A 82 -2.73 8.98 -10.89
N TRP A 83 -1.56 8.39 -10.60
CA TRP A 83 -0.46 8.28 -11.56
C TRP A 83 -0.81 7.40 -12.77
N LYS A 84 -1.54 6.30 -12.56
CA LYS A 84 -2.02 5.44 -13.65
C LYS A 84 -3.03 6.18 -14.53
N GLU A 85 -3.94 6.97 -13.95
CA GLU A 85 -4.94 7.76 -14.70
C GLU A 85 -4.30 8.86 -15.56
N GLN A 86 -3.12 9.36 -15.16
CA GLN A 86 -2.37 10.37 -15.91
C GLN A 86 -1.52 9.80 -17.07
N ARG A 87 -1.53 8.47 -17.30
CA ARG A 87 -0.81 7.79 -18.39
C ARG A 87 -1.74 7.11 -19.38
#